data_AF-A0A7C7NAL7-F1
#
_entry.id   AF-A0A7C7NAL7-F1
#
_cell.length_a   1.000
_cell.length_b   1.000
_cell.length_c   1.000
_cell.angle_alpha   90.00
_cell.angle_beta   90.00
_cell.angle_gamma   90.00
#
_symmetry.space_group_name_H-M   'P 1'
#
loop_
_entity.id
_entity.type
_entity.pdbx_description
1 polymer ?
#
loop_
_entity_poly.entity_id
_entity_poly.type
_entity_poly.pdbx_seq_one_letter_code
_entity_poly.pdbx_strand_id
1 'polypeptide(L)'
;MTTKRLIFVMEMKTHQQVSSSNLHFVDIQAQKTNVSYSGYTKSAVFSQWHKSLLKQQYEEACHWTAELDASLWHKDLWQKIILFASKQVHLHCPKLPLIVARNFAYYQIYIIKHSQQDKNEYQPRNHHQLQKNLCQVIGLLALGSKGPVYTLPNIDIHKIDGGELVSGTHAWLMTHQKSQDDASILRIMSTLLCQLEACCTHKIMYWLGVLIEYEKHQKQQKETIQMASRKPILPDDHCYKHVFVNGANACDWVWLLWQAILHGCCALGKSKECIDTLKALGYLFAHDYTTSKRNSRMPILIHALQLVYTDIQWYKSIYTAQNEPLIDRACQNIHLLYKDIRDQRKQVQRSNVVSTAVDNSTTHHKHNEPKSHSATKTNVKSQNTNQRASKHTMSSDSYSKMDTFSKIDALFLGL
;
A
#
# COMPACT_ATOMS: atom_id res chain seq x y z
N MET A 1 -29.40 -14.56 24.39
CA MET A 1 -28.40 -13.56 24.80
C MET A 1 -27.06 -14.06 24.26
N THR A 2 -26.33 -13.47 23.31
CA THR A 2 -26.33 -12.12 22.72
C THR A 2 -25.62 -12.21 21.36
N THR A 3 -26.38 -12.32 20.25
CA THR A 3 -25.82 -12.31 18.88
C THR A 3 -26.42 -11.15 18.08
N LYS A 4 -26.44 -9.97 18.67
CA LYS A 4 -26.87 -8.71 18.03
C LYS A 4 -25.94 -7.58 18.47
N ARG A 5 -24.75 -7.51 17.86
CA ARG A 5 -23.91 -6.29 17.83
C ARG A 5 -22.75 -6.47 16.85
N LEU A 6 -23.07 -6.65 15.56
CA LEU A 6 -22.09 -6.52 14.48
C LEU A 6 -22.76 -6.17 13.15
N ILE A 7 -23.80 -5.33 13.21
CA ILE A 7 -24.30 -4.59 12.06
C ILE A 7 -24.61 -3.19 12.58
N PHE A 8 -23.59 -2.33 12.60
CA PHE A 8 -23.81 -0.90 12.69
C PHE A 8 -24.23 -0.47 11.30
N VAL A 9 -25.54 -0.52 11.05
CA VAL A 9 -26.16 0.11 9.87
C VAL A 9 -25.74 1.57 9.89
N MET A 10 -25.26 2.08 8.75
CA MET A 10 -25.06 3.50 8.54
C MET A 10 -26.41 4.23 8.62
N GLU A 11 -26.88 4.52 9.82
CA GLU A 11 -27.63 5.75 10.02
C GLU A 11 -26.59 6.87 10.09
N MET A 12 -26.43 7.62 9.00
CA MET A 12 -25.78 8.93 9.04
C MET A 12 -26.67 9.91 9.80
N LYS A 13 -26.87 9.67 11.10
CA LYS A 13 -27.35 10.72 12.01
C LYS A 13 -26.19 11.68 12.17
N THR A 14 -26.41 12.91 11.71
CA THR A 14 -25.63 14.09 12.07
C THR A 14 -25.62 14.19 13.60
N HIS A 15 -24.70 13.49 14.24
CA HIS A 15 -24.41 13.76 15.64
C HIS A 15 -23.87 15.17 15.70
N GLN A 16 -24.64 16.04 16.35
CA GLN A 16 -24.22 17.37 16.76
C GLN A 16 -22.78 17.29 17.27
N GLN A 17 -21.93 18.12 16.66
CA GLN A 17 -20.60 18.41 17.19
C GLN A 17 -20.77 18.73 18.67
N VAL A 18 -20.25 17.87 19.55
CA VAL A 18 -19.80 18.37 20.85
C VAL A 18 -18.71 19.37 20.49
N SER A 19 -18.98 20.64 20.71
CA SER A 19 -18.10 21.76 20.40
C SER A 19 -16.83 21.64 21.24
N SER A 20 -15.87 20.85 20.78
CA SER A 20 -14.47 20.96 21.20
C SER A 20 -13.84 22.13 20.43
N SER A 21 -14.32 23.35 20.70
CA SER A 21 -13.84 24.60 20.12
C SER A 21 -12.36 24.89 20.40
N ASN A 22 -11.67 24.02 21.17
CA ASN A 22 -10.29 24.18 21.60
C ASN A 22 -9.32 23.10 21.08
N LEU A 23 -9.68 22.24 20.11
CA LEU A 23 -8.78 21.22 19.55
C LEU A 23 -8.61 21.30 18.02
N HIS A 24 -8.43 22.52 17.52
CA HIS A 24 -8.29 22.76 16.08
C HIS A 24 -6.83 23.01 15.69
N PHE A 25 -6.29 22.25 14.74
CA PHE A 25 -4.99 22.52 14.12
C PHE A 25 -5.18 23.56 13.00
N VAL A 26 -4.73 24.79 13.25
CA VAL A 26 -4.86 25.94 12.32
C VAL A 26 -3.61 26.16 11.45
N ASP A 27 -2.51 25.48 11.75
CA ASP A 27 -1.23 25.71 11.07
C ASP A 27 -1.15 24.85 9.78
N ILE A 28 -1.45 25.44 8.62
CA ILE A 28 -1.13 24.83 7.31
C ILE A 28 0.15 25.43 6.70
N GLN A 29 0.49 26.68 7.03
CA GLN A 29 1.33 27.50 6.15
C GLN A 29 2.87 27.32 6.23
N ALA A 30 3.38 26.32 6.95
CA ALA A 30 4.84 26.08 6.95
C ALA A 30 5.24 24.62 7.18
N GLN A 31 4.43 23.65 6.74
CA GLN A 31 4.78 22.25 6.92
C GLN A 31 5.82 21.84 5.87
N LYS A 32 7.10 21.82 6.28
CA LYS A 32 8.18 21.25 5.46
C LYS A 32 7.81 19.82 5.12
N THR A 33 7.87 19.47 3.83
CA THR A 33 7.40 18.17 3.29
C THR A 33 8.00 16.94 3.99
N ASN A 34 9.18 17.09 4.58
CA ASN A 34 9.95 15.99 5.21
C ASN A 34 10.12 16.12 6.73
N VAL A 35 9.48 17.08 7.37
CA VAL A 35 9.54 17.27 8.83
C VAL A 35 8.13 17.20 9.41
N SER A 36 7.99 16.45 10.49
CA SER A 36 6.71 16.22 11.16
C SER A 36 6.25 17.48 11.89
N TYR A 37 5.01 17.47 12.38
CA TYR A 37 4.43 18.58 13.14
C TYR A 37 5.30 18.99 14.33
N SER A 38 5.85 18.01 15.06
CA SER A 38 6.72 18.19 16.22
C SER A 38 8.22 18.32 15.89
N GLY A 39 8.62 18.27 14.61
CA GLY A 39 10.00 18.54 14.19
C GLY A 39 10.87 17.33 13.86
N TYR A 40 10.31 16.12 13.84
CA TYR A 40 11.05 14.89 13.51
C TYR A 40 11.13 14.67 11.99
N THR A 41 12.15 13.95 11.51
CA THR A 41 12.20 13.59 10.09
C THR A 41 11.12 12.57 9.74
N LYS A 42 10.55 12.67 8.55
CA LYS A 42 9.50 11.74 8.06
C LYS A 42 9.93 10.28 8.15
N SER A 43 11.17 9.97 7.80
CA SER A 43 11.73 8.61 7.89
C SER A 43 11.82 8.10 9.32
N ALA A 44 12.24 8.95 10.28
CA ALA A 44 12.31 8.57 11.69
C ALA A 44 10.93 8.25 12.26
N VAL A 45 9.94 9.11 11.99
CA VAL A 45 8.57 8.91 12.47
C VAL A 45 7.98 7.60 11.92
N PHE A 46 8.07 7.36 10.61
CA PHE A 46 7.57 6.10 10.04
C PHE A 46 8.33 4.86 10.52
N SER A 47 9.64 4.98 10.78
CA SER A 47 10.43 3.88 11.32
C SER A 47 9.98 3.53 12.74
N GLN A 48 9.77 4.53 13.58
CA GLN A 48 9.33 4.32 14.95
C GLN A 48 7.87 3.86 15.02
N TRP A 49 6.98 4.38 14.17
CA TRP A 49 5.62 3.88 13.98
C TRP A 49 5.59 2.40 13.60
N HIS A 50 6.43 2.00 12.63
CA HIS A 50 6.49 0.61 12.21
C HIS A 50 7.03 -0.30 13.33
N LYS A 51 8.07 0.17 14.04
CA LYS A 51 8.68 -0.55 15.16
C LYS A 51 7.71 -0.73 16.32
N SER A 52 6.94 0.29 16.69
CA SER A 52 5.95 0.18 17.77
C SER A 52 4.85 -0.81 17.41
N LEU A 53 4.36 -0.80 16.17
CA LEU A 53 3.41 -1.81 15.69
C LEU A 53 3.98 -3.23 15.80
N LEU A 54 5.21 -3.47 15.34
CA LEU A 54 5.85 -4.79 15.41
C LEU A 54 6.03 -5.25 16.87
N LYS A 55 6.41 -4.34 17.76
CA LYS A 55 6.60 -4.60 19.19
C LYS A 55 5.31 -4.65 20.00
N GLN A 56 4.15 -4.49 19.36
CA GLN A 56 2.84 -4.44 20.00
C GLN A 56 2.70 -3.32 21.06
N GLN A 57 3.48 -2.25 20.86
CA GLN A 57 3.50 -1.05 21.68
C GLN A 57 2.36 -0.11 21.22
N TYR A 58 1.14 -0.38 21.69
CA TYR A 58 -0.07 0.27 21.17
C TYR A 58 -0.09 1.78 21.44
N GLU A 59 0.23 2.21 22.66
CA GLU A 59 0.24 3.64 23.01
C GLU A 59 1.26 4.42 22.18
N GLU A 60 2.48 3.89 22.04
CA GLU A 60 3.49 4.49 21.18
C GLU A 60 3.06 4.49 19.70
N ALA A 61 2.41 3.42 19.22
CA ALA A 61 1.86 3.38 17.87
C ALA A 61 0.78 4.46 17.66
N CYS A 62 -0.11 4.68 18.64
CA CYS A 62 -1.07 5.78 18.59
C CYS A 62 -0.38 7.15 18.58
N HIS A 63 0.65 7.36 19.41
CA HIS A 63 1.43 8.60 19.42
C HIS A 63 2.03 8.92 18.05
N TRP A 64 2.77 7.98 17.47
CA TRP A 64 3.37 8.19 16.15
C TRP A 64 2.32 8.30 15.04
N THR A 65 1.17 7.64 15.19
CA THR A 65 0.07 7.79 14.24
C THR A 65 -0.53 9.20 14.29
N ALA A 66 -0.80 9.72 15.49
CA ALA A 66 -1.30 11.08 15.67
C ALA A 66 -0.29 12.13 15.17
N GLU A 67 1.01 11.89 15.35
CA GLU A 67 2.07 12.73 14.79
C GLU A 67 2.06 12.73 13.25
N LEU A 68 1.94 11.56 12.62
CA LEU A 68 1.82 11.42 11.15
C LEU A 68 0.57 12.12 10.60
N ASP A 69 -0.55 12.01 11.32
CA ASP A 69 -1.84 12.61 10.97
C ASP A 69 -1.83 14.13 11.13
N ALA A 70 -1.29 14.64 12.26
CA ALA A 70 -1.02 16.07 12.46
C ALA A 70 -0.06 16.63 11.40
N SER A 71 0.82 15.77 10.87
CA SER A 71 1.79 16.08 9.82
C SER A 71 1.24 16.12 8.39
N LEU A 72 -0.07 15.89 8.21
CA LEU A 72 -0.75 15.81 6.91
C LEU A 72 -0.18 14.70 5.98
N TRP A 73 0.44 13.66 6.54
CA TRP A 73 1.00 12.54 5.77
C TRP A 73 0.01 11.38 5.61
N HIS A 74 -1.29 11.68 5.58
CA HIS A 74 -2.36 10.70 5.59
C HIS A 74 -2.29 9.67 4.45
N LYS A 75 -1.92 10.11 3.23
CA LYS A 75 -1.81 9.23 2.06
C LYS A 75 -0.76 8.14 2.27
N ASP A 76 0.41 8.52 2.75
CA ASP A 76 1.50 7.59 3.03
C ASP A 76 1.19 6.70 4.24
N LEU A 77 0.55 7.27 5.27
CA LEU A 77 0.09 6.55 6.46
C LEU A 77 -0.89 5.45 6.09
N TRP A 78 -1.96 5.75 5.34
CA TRP A 78 -2.94 4.75 4.92
C TRP A 78 -2.31 3.67 4.03
N GLN A 79 -1.42 4.04 3.10
CA GLN A 79 -0.70 3.05 2.30
C GLN A 79 0.11 2.10 3.19
N LYS A 80 0.80 2.60 4.21
CA LYS A 80 1.56 1.78 5.15
C LYS A 80 0.68 0.94 6.07
N ILE A 81 -0.47 1.45 6.51
CA ILE A 81 -1.50 0.71 7.26
C ILE A 81 -1.96 -0.50 6.45
N ILE A 82 -2.35 -0.30 5.19
CA ILE A 82 -2.85 -1.35 4.30
C ILE A 82 -1.79 -2.43 4.08
N LEU A 83 -0.55 -2.01 3.80
CA LEU A 83 0.57 -2.94 3.61
C LEU A 83 0.93 -3.68 4.90
N PHE A 84 0.92 -3.02 6.06
CA PHE A 84 1.17 -3.67 7.34
C PHE A 84 0.10 -4.71 7.66
N ALA A 85 -1.18 -4.35 7.46
CA ALA A 85 -2.31 -5.25 7.65
C ALA A 85 -2.16 -6.54 6.83
N SER A 86 -1.71 -6.43 5.57
CA SER A 86 -1.53 -7.60 4.70
C SER A 86 -0.19 -8.31 4.87
N LYS A 87 0.86 -7.63 5.33
CA LYS A 87 2.21 -8.22 5.43
C LYS A 87 2.56 -8.77 6.83
N GLN A 88 1.94 -8.26 7.89
CA GLN A 88 2.35 -8.59 9.26
C GLN A 88 1.23 -9.24 10.06
N VAL A 89 -0.02 -8.80 9.87
CA VAL A 89 -1.20 -9.38 10.56
C VAL A 89 -1.83 -10.49 9.70
N HIS A 90 -2.13 -10.19 8.44
CA HIS A 90 -2.50 -11.17 7.43
C HIS A 90 -3.65 -12.09 7.92
N LEU A 91 -3.56 -13.40 7.70
CA LEU A 91 -4.53 -14.41 8.12
C LEU A 91 -4.68 -14.58 9.64
N HIS A 92 -3.81 -13.97 10.46
CA HIS A 92 -3.97 -14.01 11.92
C HIS A 92 -5.16 -13.16 12.40
N CYS A 93 -5.63 -12.22 11.58
CA CYS A 93 -6.89 -11.51 11.78
C CYS A 93 -7.61 -11.37 10.44
N PRO A 94 -8.30 -12.43 9.96
CA PRO A 94 -8.77 -12.52 8.58
C PRO A 94 -9.83 -11.46 8.24
N LYS A 95 -10.56 -10.93 9.23
CA LYS A 95 -11.55 -9.86 9.03
C LYS A 95 -10.96 -8.44 9.12
N LEU A 96 -9.67 -8.30 9.41
CA LEU A 96 -9.02 -6.97 9.48
C LEU A 96 -9.15 -6.16 8.17
N PRO A 97 -9.02 -6.76 6.96
CA PRO A 97 -9.21 -6.02 5.72
C PRO A 97 -10.57 -5.34 5.60
N LEU A 98 -11.65 -5.96 6.11
CA LEU A 98 -12.99 -5.36 6.14
C LEU A 98 -13.02 -4.08 6.98
N ILE A 99 -12.43 -4.10 8.17
CA ILE A 99 -12.37 -2.94 9.06
C ILE A 99 -11.50 -1.84 8.45
N VAL A 100 -10.34 -2.20 7.90
CA VAL A 100 -9.42 -1.24 7.25
C VAL A 100 -10.11 -0.60 6.04
N ALA A 101 -10.74 -1.39 5.16
CA ALA A 101 -11.46 -0.91 3.99
C ALA A 101 -12.60 0.04 4.38
N ARG A 102 -13.42 -0.32 5.37
CA ARG A 102 -14.52 0.54 5.83
C ARG A 102 -14.02 1.89 6.36
N ASN A 103 -13.00 1.87 7.23
CA ASN A 103 -12.45 3.10 7.80
C ASN A 103 -11.74 3.95 6.74
N PHE A 104 -11.06 3.32 5.79
CA PHE A 104 -10.42 4.00 4.68
C PHE A 104 -11.43 4.62 3.72
N ALA A 105 -12.50 3.91 3.36
CA ALA A 105 -13.58 4.44 2.54
C ALA A 105 -14.27 5.64 3.20
N TYR A 106 -14.52 5.57 4.52
CA TYR A 106 -15.05 6.70 5.28
C TYR A 106 -14.11 7.92 5.21
N TYR A 107 -12.79 7.71 5.37
CA TYR A 107 -11.78 8.76 5.20
C TYR A 107 -11.80 9.35 3.79
N GLN A 108 -11.84 8.53 2.74
CA GLN A 108 -11.86 9.00 1.35
C GLN A 108 -13.11 9.81 1.04
N ILE A 109 -14.28 9.35 1.47
CA ILE A 109 -15.54 10.07 1.32
C ILE A 109 -15.48 11.43 2.01
N TYR A 110 -14.90 11.49 3.22
CA TYR A 110 -14.71 12.75 3.93
C TYR A 110 -13.83 13.72 3.12
N ILE A 111 -12.68 13.27 2.63
CA ILE A 111 -11.79 14.08 1.78
C ILE A 111 -12.51 14.59 0.52
N ILE A 112 -13.24 13.72 -0.18
CA ILE A 112 -13.94 14.07 -1.41
C ILE A 112 -15.00 15.15 -1.13
N LYS A 113 -15.82 14.95 -0.10
CA LYS A 113 -16.92 15.87 0.27
C LYS A 113 -16.45 17.28 0.60
N HIS A 114 -15.28 17.41 1.24
CA HIS A 114 -14.78 18.71 1.72
C HIS A 114 -13.62 19.25 0.83
N SER A 115 -13.39 18.66 -0.35
CA SER A 115 -12.29 19.01 -1.25
C SER A 115 -12.32 20.45 -1.76
N GLN A 116 -13.48 21.10 -1.77
CA GLN A 116 -13.70 22.48 -2.24
C GLN A 116 -13.82 23.52 -1.12
N GLN A 117 -13.74 23.10 0.14
CA GLN A 117 -13.92 23.99 1.30
C GLN A 117 -12.59 24.53 1.82
N ASP A 118 -12.64 25.42 2.84
CA ASP A 118 -11.43 25.94 3.49
C ASP A 118 -10.56 24.77 3.96
N LYS A 119 -9.34 24.72 3.41
CA LYS A 119 -8.39 23.65 3.72
C LYS A 119 -8.10 23.58 5.21
N ASN A 120 -8.16 24.65 6.00
CA ASN A 120 -7.81 24.58 7.42
C ASN A 120 -8.85 23.84 8.27
N GLU A 121 -10.13 24.14 8.06
CA GLU A 121 -11.21 23.66 8.93
C GLU A 121 -11.49 22.16 8.73
N TYR A 122 -11.52 21.73 7.47
CA TYR A 122 -11.95 20.39 7.09
C TYR A 122 -10.79 19.41 6.89
N GLN A 123 -9.65 19.64 7.55
CA GLN A 123 -8.58 18.63 7.55
C GLN A 123 -9.00 17.40 8.35
N PRO A 124 -8.67 16.18 7.89
CA PRO A 124 -8.93 14.94 8.61
C PRO A 124 -8.43 14.94 10.05
N ARG A 125 -7.26 15.55 10.29
CA ARG A 125 -6.65 15.68 11.62
C ARG A 125 -7.51 16.46 12.63
N ASN A 126 -8.46 17.27 12.15
CA ASN A 126 -9.41 18.03 12.98
C ASN A 126 -10.74 17.29 13.18
N HIS A 127 -10.96 16.17 12.49
CA HIS A 127 -12.21 15.43 12.56
C HIS A 127 -12.13 14.31 13.59
N HIS A 128 -12.75 14.51 14.75
CA HIS A 128 -12.63 13.61 15.90
C HIS A 128 -13.00 12.15 15.60
N GLN A 129 -14.02 11.90 14.77
CA GLN A 129 -14.37 10.53 14.39
C GLN A 129 -13.29 9.87 13.52
N LEU A 130 -12.58 10.63 12.68
CA LEU A 130 -11.47 10.09 11.88
C LEU A 130 -10.28 9.72 12.77
N GLN A 131 -9.98 10.55 13.77
CA GLN A 131 -8.97 10.24 14.80
C GLN A 131 -9.31 8.94 15.54
N LYS A 132 -10.58 8.77 15.95
CA LYS A 132 -11.08 7.55 16.61
C LYS A 132 -10.96 6.32 15.71
N ASN A 133 -11.41 6.43 14.46
CA ASN A 133 -11.33 5.36 13.47
C ASN A 133 -9.87 4.92 13.24
N LEU A 134 -8.96 5.89 13.14
CA LEU A 134 -7.55 5.63 12.98
C LEU A 134 -6.98 4.94 14.23
N CYS A 135 -7.27 5.45 15.43
CA CYS A 135 -6.89 4.84 16.71
C CYS A 135 -7.35 3.37 16.84
N GLN A 136 -8.59 3.08 16.44
CA GLN A 136 -9.14 1.73 16.42
C GLN A 136 -8.37 0.81 15.46
N VAL A 137 -8.14 1.26 14.22
CA VAL A 137 -7.35 0.49 13.23
C VAL A 137 -5.95 0.22 13.76
N ILE A 138 -5.27 1.21 14.33
CA ILE A 138 -3.93 1.03 14.92
C ILE A 138 -3.95 0.04 16.08
N GLY A 139 -4.99 0.03 16.91
CA GLY A 139 -5.16 -0.95 17.98
C GLY A 139 -5.21 -2.38 17.46
N LEU A 140 -5.98 -2.61 16.40
CA LEU A 140 -6.06 -3.90 15.74
C LEU A 140 -4.74 -4.34 15.09
N LEU A 141 -3.95 -3.41 14.56
CA LEU A 141 -2.63 -3.71 14.01
C LEU A 141 -1.59 -4.01 15.10
N ALA A 142 -1.56 -3.19 16.15
CA ALA A 142 -0.60 -3.28 17.23
C ALA A 142 -0.83 -4.53 18.09
N LEU A 143 -2.08 -4.76 18.51
CA LEU A 143 -2.45 -5.84 19.42
C LEU A 143 -2.89 -7.11 18.69
N GLY A 144 -3.05 -7.06 17.37
CA GLY A 144 -3.32 -8.22 16.54
C GLY A 144 -2.14 -9.20 16.52
N SER A 145 -2.45 -10.50 16.43
CA SER A 145 -1.46 -11.55 16.23
C SER A 145 -0.69 -11.32 14.92
N LYS A 146 0.61 -11.62 14.93
CA LYS A 146 1.52 -11.43 13.80
C LYS A 146 2.20 -12.75 13.47
N GLY A 147 2.57 -12.92 12.22
CA GLY A 147 3.34 -14.08 11.80
C GLY A 147 3.86 -13.95 10.38
N PRO A 148 4.63 -14.96 9.93
CA PRO A 148 5.29 -14.91 8.64
C PRO A 148 4.25 -14.92 7.52
N VAL A 149 4.48 -14.07 6.53
CA VAL A 149 3.75 -14.10 5.26
C VAL A 149 4.53 -14.93 4.25
N TYR A 150 3.80 -15.63 3.39
CA TYR A 150 4.41 -16.41 2.32
C TYR A 150 5.30 -15.50 1.45
N THR A 151 6.54 -15.91 1.24
CA THR A 151 7.47 -15.23 0.35
C THR A 151 7.51 -15.98 -0.97
N LEU A 152 7.30 -15.28 -2.08
CA LEU A 152 7.33 -15.90 -3.41
C LEU A 152 8.71 -16.56 -3.64
N PRO A 153 8.75 -17.75 -4.25
CA PRO A 153 10.00 -18.40 -4.60
C PRO A 153 10.76 -17.54 -5.62
N ASN A 154 12.10 -17.62 -5.57
CA ASN A 154 12.93 -17.04 -6.62
C ASN A 154 12.83 -17.93 -7.86
N ILE A 155 12.45 -17.36 -9.00
CA ILE A 155 12.16 -18.12 -10.21
C ILE A 155 13.17 -17.75 -11.28
N ASP A 156 13.75 -18.78 -11.87
CA ASP A 156 14.57 -18.70 -13.06
C ASP A 156 13.69 -19.04 -14.27
N ILE A 157 13.36 -18.03 -15.08
CA ILE A 157 12.42 -18.18 -16.20
C ILE A 157 12.90 -19.21 -17.25
N HIS A 158 14.22 -19.46 -17.33
CA HIS A 158 14.80 -20.42 -18.26
C HIS A 158 14.66 -21.89 -17.78
N LYS A 159 14.25 -22.11 -16.54
CA LYS A 159 14.11 -23.44 -15.92
C LYS A 159 12.66 -23.83 -15.65
N ILE A 160 11.71 -23.11 -16.24
CA ILE A 160 10.29 -23.43 -16.11
C ILE A 160 10.01 -24.71 -16.90
N ASP A 161 9.43 -25.71 -16.22
CA ASP A 161 9.00 -26.94 -16.85
C ASP A 161 7.68 -26.71 -17.59
N GLY A 162 7.74 -26.72 -18.93
CA GLY A 162 6.55 -26.57 -19.79
C GLY A 162 5.53 -27.68 -19.62
N GLY A 163 5.92 -28.85 -19.11
CA GLY A 163 5.02 -29.96 -18.82
C GLY A 163 4.03 -29.65 -17.69
N GLU A 164 4.32 -28.68 -16.82
CA GLU A 164 3.40 -28.25 -15.77
C GLU A 164 2.36 -27.22 -16.25
N LEU A 165 2.55 -26.62 -17.44
CA LEU A 165 1.57 -25.71 -18.03
C LEU A 165 0.36 -26.50 -18.53
N VAL A 166 -0.83 -26.00 -18.23
CA VAL A 166 -2.06 -26.56 -18.80
C VAL A 166 -2.06 -26.30 -20.31
N SER A 167 -2.36 -27.35 -21.09
CA SER A 167 -2.34 -27.31 -22.56
C SER A 167 -3.50 -26.51 -23.17
N GLY A 168 -4.62 -26.40 -22.45
CA GLY A 168 -5.80 -25.65 -22.86
C GLY A 168 -6.10 -24.45 -21.96
N THR A 169 -7.00 -23.60 -22.42
CA THR A 169 -7.52 -22.49 -21.63
C THR A 169 -8.55 -22.99 -20.62
N HIS A 170 -8.44 -22.52 -19.37
CA HIS A 170 -9.41 -22.86 -18.33
C HIS A 170 -10.85 -22.48 -18.75
N ALA A 171 -11.85 -23.30 -18.41
CA ALA A 171 -13.24 -23.10 -18.86
C ALA A 171 -13.81 -21.73 -18.45
N TRP A 172 -13.52 -21.28 -17.22
CA TRP A 172 -13.90 -19.93 -16.80
C TRP A 172 -13.19 -18.85 -17.62
N LEU A 173 -11.91 -19.03 -17.94
CA LEU A 173 -11.15 -18.05 -18.70
C LEU A 173 -11.62 -17.96 -20.16
N MET A 174 -12.09 -19.06 -20.76
CA MET A 174 -12.69 -19.06 -22.10
C MET A 174 -13.87 -18.08 -22.23
N THR A 175 -14.61 -17.84 -21.13
CA THR A 175 -15.77 -16.93 -21.11
C THR A 175 -15.42 -15.50 -20.68
N HIS A 176 -14.20 -15.26 -20.16
CA HIS A 176 -13.78 -13.97 -19.59
C HIS A 176 -12.54 -13.36 -20.28
N GLN A 177 -11.83 -14.13 -21.10
CA GLN A 177 -10.77 -13.62 -21.97
C GLN A 177 -11.37 -12.71 -23.04
N LYS A 178 -10.58 -11.74 -23.47
CA LYS A 178 -10.90 -10.84 -24.58
C LYS A 178 -9.83 -11.01 -25.66
N SER A 179 -10.18 -10.65 -26.88
CA SER A 179 -9.30 -10.81 -28.05
C SER A 179 -7.94 -10.12 -27.94
N GLN A 180 -7.82 -9.10 -27.09
CA GLN A 180 -6.60 -8.32 -26.87
C GLN A 180 -5.69 -8.88 -25.76
N ASP A 181 -6.12 -9.92 -25.06
CA ASP A 181 -5.34 -10.47 -23.95
C ASP A 181 -4.19 -11.34 -24.47
N ASP A 182 -3.01 -11.14 -23.88
CA ASP A 182 -1.80 -11.90 -24.16
C ASP A 182 -1.97 -13.40 -23.89
N ALA A 183 -1.71 -14.22 -24.91
CA ALA A 183 -1.94 -15.67 -24.85
C ALA A 183 -1.05 -16.37 -23.80
N SER A 184 0.19 -15.93 -23.62
CA SER A 184 1.11 -16.48 -22.62
C SER A 184 0.62 -16.17 -21.20
N ILE A 185 0.14 -14.95 -20.96
CA ILE A 185 -0.52 -14.59 -19.69
C ILE A 185 -1.76 -15.44 -19.46
N LEU A 186 -2.60 -15.64 -20.48
CA LEU A 186 -3.81 -16.48 -20.37
C LEU A 186 -3.47 -17.93 -20.05
N ARG A 187 -2.39 -18.48 -20.60
CA ARG A 187 -1.92 -19.84 -20.29
C ARG A 187 -1.41 -19.96 -18.86
N ILE A 188 -0.60 -19.01 -18.39
CA ILE A 188 -0.14 -18.95 -16.99
C ILE A 188 -1.35 -18.81 -16.06
N MET A 189 -2.32 -17.94 -16.39
CA MET A 189 -3.55 -17.74 -15.62
C MET A 189 -4.41 -19.01 -15.57
N SER A 190 -4.52 -19.74 -16.68
CA SER A 190 -5.24 -21.02 -16.74
C SER A 190 -4.61 -22.04 -15.81
N THR A 191 -3.29 -22.13 -15.84
CA THR A 191 -2.53 -23.02 -14.94
C THR A 191 -2.75 -22.64 -13.48
N LEU A 192 -2.67 -21.34 -13.15
CA LEU A 192 -2.93 -20.82 -11.80
C LEU A 192 -4.35 -21.14 -11.33
N LEU A 193 -5.36 -21.01 -12.19
CA LEU A 193 -6.76 -21.36 -11.89
C LEU A 193 -6.91 -22.85 -11.56
N CYS A 194 -6.34 -23.75 -12.37
CA CYS A 194 -6.35 -25.18 -12.05
C CYS A 194 -5.68 -25.48 -10.70
N GLN A 195 -4.58 -24.79 -10.38
CA GLN A 195 -3.92 -24.96 -9.07
C GLN A 195 -4.74 -24.37 -7.90
N LEU A 196 -5.51 -23.32 -8.14
CA LEU A 196 -6.46 -22.77 -7.16
C LEU A 196 -7.57 -23.79 -6.84
N GLU A 197 -8.16 -24.40 -7.86
CA GLU A 197 -9.19 -25.44 -7.70
C GLU A 197 -8.65 -26.67 -6.99
N ALA A 198 -7.41 -27.07 -7.31
CA ALA A 198 -6.70 -28.14 -6.62
C ALA A 198 -6.23 -27.76 -5.20
N CYS A 199 -6.42 -26.50 -4.77
CA CYS A 199 -5.98 -25.97 -3.47
C CYS A 199 -4.47 -26.18 -3.19
N CYS A 200 -3.65 -26.19 -4.24
CA CYS A 200 -2.22 -26.50 -4.14
C CYS A 200 -1.39 -25.24 -3.85
N THR A 201 -1.30 -24.87 -2.57
CA THR A 201 -0.69 -23.60 -2.09
C THR A 201 0.67 -23.28 -2.72
N HIS A 202 1.60 -24.23 -2.71
CA HIS A 202 2.97 -23.98 -3.20
C HIS A 202 2.98 -23.73 -4.71
N LYS A 203 2.19 -24.47 -5.49
CA LYS A 203 2.08 -24.27 -6.95
C LYS A 203 1.39 -22.95 -7.28
N ILE A 204 0.34 -22.56 -6.54
CA ILE A 204 -0.32 -21.26 -6.73
C ILE A 204 0.70 -20.11 -6.57
N MET A 205 1.53 -20.16 -5.52
CA MET A 205 2.53 -19.13 -5.27
C MET A 205 3.67 -19.16 -6.28
N TYR A 206 4.08 -20.36 -6.71
CA TYR A 206 5.04 -20.53 -7.80
C TYR A 206 4.53 -19.89 -9.10
N TRP A 207 3.30 -20.19 -9.53
CA TRP A 207 2.73 -19.65 -10.77
C TRP A 207 2.47 -18.14 -10.70
N LEU A 208 2.14 -17.59 -9.53
CA LEU A 208 2.14 -16.14 -9.33
C LEU A 208 3.55 -15.55 -9.53
N GLY A 209 4.58 -16.20 -9.02
CA GLY A 209 5.96 -15.79 -9.25
C GLY A 209 6.35 -15.88 -10.73
N VAL A 210 5.97 -16.96 -11.42
CA VAL A 210 6.23 -17.15 -12.87
C VAL A 210 5.61 -16.00 -13.66
N LEU A 211 4.37 -15.63 -13.34
CA LEU A 211 3.68 -14.52 -13.98
C LEU A 211 4.44 -13.18 -13.84
N ILE A 212 5.01 -12.93 -12.68
CA ILE A 212 5.80 -11.71 -12.40
C ILE A 212 7.15 -11.75 -13.15
N GLU A 213 7.84 -12.88 -13.16
CA GLU A 213 9.10 -13.02 -13.89
C GLU A 213 8.91 -12.98 -15.41
N TYR A 214 7.84 -13.57 -15.92
CA TYR A 214 7.47 -13.47 -17.34
C TYR A 214 7.29 -12.02 -17.78
N GLU A 215 6.56 -11.21 -17.02
CA GLU A 215 6.42 -9.79 -17.35
C GLU A 215 7.75 -9.02 -17.27
N LYS A 216 8.61 -9.33 -16.29
CA LYS A 216 9.94 -8.72 -16.22
C LYS A 216 10.77 -9.06 -17.46
N HIS A 217 10.73 -10.32 -17.89
CA HIS A 217 11.40 -10.79 -19.10
C HIS A 217 10.89 -10.08 -20.35
N GLN A 218 9.58 -10.00 -20.53
CA GLN A 218 8.92 -9.28 -21.62
C GLN A 218 9.31 -7.79 -21.66
N LYS A 219 9.37 -7.11 -20.51
CA LYS A 219 9.87 -5.73 -20.42
C LYS A 219 11.34 -5.59 -20.81
N GLN A 220 12.18 -6.57 -20.51
CA GLN A 220 13.59 -6.57 -20.95
C GLN A 220 13.70 -6.71 -22.47
N GLN A 221 12.80 -7.47 -23.09
CA GLN A 221 12.68 -7.58 -24.55
C GLN A 221 12.05 -6.35 -25.22
N LYS A 222 11.57 -5.37 -24.44
CA LYS A 222 10.79 -4.21 -24.90
C LYS A 222 9.47 -4.60 -25.58
N GLU A 223 8.98 -5.80 -25.28
CA GLU A 223 7.67 -6.27 -25.72
C GLU A 223 6.59 -5.76 -24.76
N THR A 224 5.42 -5.46 -25.32
CA THR A 224 4.29 -4.96 -24.54
C THR A 224 3.31 -6.08 -24.30
N ILE A 225 3.13 -6.47 -23.03
CA ILE A 225 2.00 -7.33 -22.64
C ILE A 225 0.72 -6.53 -22.81
N GLN A 226 -0.13 -6.99 -23.72
CA GLN A 226 -1.44 -6.40 -23.96
C GLN A 226 -2.49 -7.16 -23.15
N MET A 227 -3.29 -6.42 -22.38
CA MET A 227 -4.46 -6.96 -21.70
C MET A 227 -5.61 -6.02 -21.92
N ALA A 228 -6.81 -6.56 -22.02
CA ALA A 228 -8.00 -5.74 -22.11
C ALA A 228 -8.31 -5.04 -20.77
N SER A 229 -8.88 -3.84 -20.88
CA SER A 229 -9.31 -3.05 -19.72
C SER A 229 -10.33 -3.81 -18.86
N ARG A 230 -10.08 -3.81 -17.55
CA ARG A 230 -10.91 -4.48 -16.54
C ARG A 230 -11.13 -3.57 -15.33
N LYS A 231 -12.30 -3.71 -14.70
CA LYS A 231 -12.64 -3.01 -13.47
C LYS A 231 -12.09 -3.79 -12.27
N PRO A 232 -11.63 -3.11 -11.21
CA PRO A 232 -11.26 -3.76 -9.96
C PRO A 232 -12.48 -4.46 -9.33
N ILE A 233 -12.23 -5.51 -8.56
CA ILE A 233 -13.25 -6.07 -7.68
C ILE A 233 -13.45 -5.14 -6.48
N LEU A 234 -14.70 -4.80 -6.18
CA LEU A 234 -15.06 -3.87 -5.11
C LEU A 234 -16.17 -4.48 -4.26
N PRO A 235 -16.31 -4.10 -2.98
CA PRO A 235 -17.50 -4.42 -2.20
C PRO A 235 -18.76 -3.81 -2.85
N ASP A 236 -19.91 -4.44 -2.64
CA ASP A 236 -21.14 -4.09 -3.35
C ASP A 236 -21.74 -2.74 -2.90
N ASP A 237 -21.35 -2.29 -1.69
CA ASP A 237 -21.78 -1.04 -1.10
C ASP A 237 -21.29 0.19 -1.90
N HIS A 238 -22.20 1.16 -2.08
CA HIS A 238 -21.93 2.40 -2.81
C HIS A 238 -20.78 3.24 -2.22
N CYS A 239 -20.48 3.10 -0.93
CA CYS A 239 -19.38 3.84 -0.30
C CYS A 239 -17.99 3.50 -0.91
N TYR A 240 -17.84 2.37 -1.61
CA TYR A 240 -16.57 1.98 -2.24
C TYR A 240 -16.46 2.38 -3.72
N LYS A 241 -17.53 2.90 -4.34
CA LYS A 241 -17.59 3.21 -5.79
C LYS A 241 -16.80 4.44 -6.22
N HIS A 242 -16.16 5.14 -5.28
CA HIS A 242 -15.29 6.29 -5.57
C HIS A 242 -13.89 5.88 -6.10
N VAL A 243 -13.55 4.58 -6.10
CA VAL A 243 -12.29 4.08 -6.65
C VAL A 243 -12.42 3.82 -8.13
N PHE A 244 -11.53 4.44 -8.91
CA PHE A 244 -11.46 4.31 -10.36
C PHE A 244 -10.04 4.00 -10.79
N VAL A 245 -9.89 2.99 -11.65
CA VAL A 245 -8.64 2.67 -12.35
C VAL A 245 -8.95 2.81 -13.84
N ASN A 246 -8.19 3.63 -14.55
CA ASN A 246 -8.46 3.98 -15.95
C ASN A 246 -7.20 3.93 -16.82
N GLY A 247 -7.40 4.05 -18.14
CA GLY A 247 -6.33 4.05 -19.13
C GLY A 247 -5.47 2.78 -19.07
N ALA A 248 -4.16 2.95 -19.28
CA ALA A 248 -3.19 1.85 -19.26
C ALA A 248 -3.18 1.07 -17.93
N ASN A 249 -3.46 1.72 -16.80
CA ASN A 249 -3.49 1.05 -15.50
C ASN A 249 -4.64 0.05 -15.38
N ALA A 250 -5.73 0.22 -16.12
CA ALA A 250 -6.86 -0.73 -16.15
C ALA A 250 -6.60 -1.93 -17.06
N CYS A 251 -5.57 -1.86 -17.90
CA CYS A 251 -5.10 -2.90 -18.81
C CYS A 251 -3.96 -3.73 -18.20
N ASP A 252 -3.88 -3.81 -16.87
CA ASP A 252 -2.87 -4.61 -16.17
C ASP A 252 -3.41 -6.03 -15.93
N TRP A 253 -2.59 -7.05 -16.15
CA TRP A 253 -2.99 -8.47 -15.99
C TRP A 253 -3.51 -8.77 -14.58
N VAL A 254 -3.10 -7.96 -13.59
CA VAL A 254 -3.51 -8.12 -12.19
C VAL A 254 -5.01 -8.07 -11.99
N TRP A 255 -5.74 -7.35 -12.85
CA TRP A 255 -7.21 -7.26 -12.73
C TRP A 255 -7.89 -8.54 -13.17
N LEU A 256 -7.36 -9.22 -14.19
CA LEU A 256 -7.81 -10.56 -14.55
C LEU A 256 -7.49 -11.54 -13.41
N LEU A 257 -6.32 -11.43 -12.78
CA LEU A 257 -5.97 -12.24 -11.62
C LEU A 257 -6.95 -12.05 -10.47
N TRP A 258 -7.31 -10.81 -10.12
CA TRP A 258 -8.30 -10.54 -9.06
C TRP A 258 -9.67 -11.18 -9.36
N GLN A 259 -10.11 -11.16 -10.62
CA GLN A 259 -11.34 -11.82 -11.04
C GLN A 259 -11.22 -13.35 -10.95
N ALA A 260 -10.08 -13.92 -11.33
CA ALA A 260 -9.78 -15.34 -11.21
C ALA A 260 -9.76 -15.80 -9.73
N ILE A 261 -9.16 -15.01 -8.83
CA ILE A 261 -9.16 -15.29 -7.38
C ILE A 261 -10.59 -15.29 -6.83
N LEU A 262 -11.41 -14.29 -7.21
CA LEU A 262 -12.81 -14.22 -6.79
C LEU A 262 -13.61 -15.41 -7.32
N HIS A 263 -13.40 -15.80 -8.57
CA HIS A 263 -14.02 -16.98 -9.14
C HIS A 263 -13.64 -18.25 -8.37
N GLY A 264 -12.35 -18.50 -8.13
CA GLY A 264 -11.89 -19.66 -7.36
C GLY A 264 -12.46 -19.69 -5.94
N CYS A 265 -12.55 -18.52 -5.28
CA CYS A 265 -13.19 -18.38 -3.97
C CYS A 265 -14.66 -18.84 -3.99
N CYS A 266 -15.43 -18.42 -5.00
CA CYS A 266 -16.83 -18.81 -5.18
C CYS A 266 -16.98 -20.29 -5.57
N ALA A 267 -16.14 -20.79 -6.49
CA ALA A 267 -16.18 -22.17 -6.97
C ALA A 267 -15.90 -23.18 -5.85
N LEU A 268 -15.00 -22.83 -4.91
CA LEU A 268 -14.69 -23.62 -3.72
C LEU A 268 -15.73 -23.48 -2.59
N GLY A 269 -16.84 -22.75 -2.82
CA GLY A 269 -17.92 -22.61 -1.83
C GLY A 269 -17.51 -21.89 -0.55
N LYS A 270 -16.56 -20.94 -0.62
CA LYS A 270 -16.11 -20.20 0.57
C LYS A 270 -17.22 -19.32 1.14
N SER A 271 -17.15 -19.12 2.46
CA SER A 271 -18.10 -18.27 3.21
C SER A 271 -18.22 -16.86 2.62
N LYS A 272 -19.38 -16.24 2.86
CA LYS A 272 -19.63 -14.83 2.49
C LYS A 272 -18.59 -13.90 3.09
N GLU A 273 -18.18 -14.13 4.33
CA GLU A 273 -17.15 -13.35 5.01
C GLU A 273 -15.80 -13.38 4.28
N CYS A 274 -15.45 -14.53 3.69
CA CYS A 274 -14.26 -14.67 2.86
C CYS A 274 -14.36 -13.84 1.58
N ILE A 275 -15.50 -13.91 0.89
CA ILE A 275 -15.77 -13.15 -0.33
C ILE A 275 -15.75 -11.64 -0.05
N ASP A 276 -16.41 -11.19 1.02
CA ASP A 276 -16.44 -9.79 1.42
C ASP A 276 -15.04 -9.28 1.78
N THR A 277 -14.25 -10.09 2.50
CA THR A 277 -12.85 -9.78 2.82
C THR A 277 -12.00 -9.68 1.56
N LEU A 278 -12.19 -10.57 0.59
CA LEU A 278 -11.49 -10.54 -0.69
C LEU A 278 -11.82 -9.27 -1.49
N LYS A 279 -13.11 -8.88 -1.56
CA LYS A 279 -13.54 -7.63 -2.18
C LYS A 279 -12.95 -6.40 -1.46
N ALA A 280 -12.87 -6.43 -0.13
CA ALA A 280 -12.23 -5.38 0.65
C ALA A 280 -10.72 -5.24 0.32
N LEU A 281 -9.99 -6.36 0.21
CA LEU A 281 -8.60 -6.35 -0.25
C LEU A 281 -8.47 -5.80 -1.67
N GLY A 282 -9.39 -6.17 -2.58
CA GLY A 282 -9.44 -5.64 -3.95
C GLY A 282 -9.63 -4.12 -3.98
N TYR A 283 -10.53 -3.58 -3.16
CA TYR A 283 -10.71 -2.14 -2.98
C TYR A 283 -9.43 -1.44 -2.48
N LEU A 284 -8.81 -1.99 -1.42
CA LEU A 284 -7.56 -1.45 -0.87
C LEU A 284 -6.39 -1.52 -1.87
N PHE A 285 -6.34 -2.58 -2.69
CA PHE A 285 -5.36 -2.74 -3.75
C PHE A 285 -5.57 -1.77 -4.90
N ALA A 286 -6.82 -1.45 -5.23
CA ALA A 286 -7.17 -0.62 -6.38
C ALA A 286 -7.02 0.88 -6.15
N HIS A 287 -7.13 1.33 -4.90
CA HIS A 287 -7.03 2.76 -4.58
C HIS A 287 -5.68 3.36 -5.00
N ASP A 288 -5.68 4.45 -5.77
CA ASP A 288 -4.48 5.10 -6.31
C ASP A 288 -3.52 4.13 -7.03
N TYR A 289 -4.06 3.12 -7.71
CA TYR A 289 -3.26 2.12 -8.41
C TYR A 289 -2.50 2.70 -9.60
N THR A 290 -1.25 2.27 -9.73
CA THR A 290 -0.43 2.41 -10.93
C THR A 290 0.34 1.10 -11.13
N THR A 291 0.67 0.74 -12.37
CA THR A 291 1.47 -0.48 -12.65
C THR A 291 2.81 -0.48 -11.89
N SER A 292 3.41 0.70 -11.65
CA SER A 292 4.63 0.83 -10.85
C SER A 292 4.45 0.46 -9.37
N LYS A 293 3.24 0.59 -8.80
CA LYS A 293 2.95 0.24 -7.41
C LYS A 293 2.63 -1.24 -7.22
N ARG A 294 2.35 -2.00 -8.29
CA ARG A 294 1.90 -3.40 -8.21
C ARG A 294 2.81 -4.27 -7.35
N ASN A 295 4.11 -4.21 -7.60
CA ASN A 295 5.09 -5.01 -6.85
C ASN A 295 5.15 -4.63 -5.37
N SER A 296 5.04 -3.34 -5.04
CA SER A 296 4.96 -2.87 -3.63
C SER A 296 3.69 -3.36 -2.91
N ARG A 297 2.63 -3.65 -3.67
CA ARG A 297 1.32 -4.12 -3.19
C ARG A 297 1.16 -5.64 -3.25
N MET A 298 2.19 -6.38 -3.67
CA MET A 298 2.17 -7.83 -3.74
C MET A 298 1.74 -8.53 -2.43
N PRO A 299 2.08 -8.03 -1.22
CA PRO A 299 1.56 -8.62 0.02
C PRO A 299 0.03 -8.68 0.09
N ILE A 300 -0.69 -7.74 -0.54
CA ILE A 300 -2.16 -7.72 -0.57
C ILE A 300 -2.69 -8.84 -1.49
N LEU A 301 -2.03 -9.07 -2.63
CA LEU A 301 -2.37 -10.16 -3.57
C LEU A 301 -2.08 -11.54 -2.97
N ILE A 302 -0.92 -11.69 -2.33
CA ILE A 302 -0.57 -12.92 -1.61
C ILE A 302 -1.64 -13.17 -0.55
N HIS A 303 -2.01 -12.16 0.24
CA HIS A 303 -3.09 -12.26 1.21
C HIS A 303 -4.41 -12.74 0.63
N ALA A 304 -4.83 -12.15 -0.50
CA ALA A 304 -6.02 -12.57 -1.21
C ALA A 304 -5.97 -14.05 -1.66
N LEU A 305 -4.84 -14.51 -2.20
CA LEU A 305 -4.67 -15.91 -2.58
C LEU A 305 -4.69 -16.84 -1.36
N GLN A 306 -4.00 -16.47 -0.26
CA GLN A 306 -3.97 -17.31 0.94
C GLN A 306 -5.35 -17.46 1.58
N LEU A 307 -6.21 -16.43 1.50
CA LEU A 307 -7.60 -16.53 1.94
C LEU A 307 -8.39 -17.63 1.20
N VAL A 308 -8.11 -17.86 -0.08
CA VAL A 308 -8.88 -18.80 -0.91
C VAL A 308 -8.62 -20.26 -0.55
N TYR A 309 -7.42 -20.64 -0.14
CA TYR A 309 -7.10 -22.05 0.14
C TYR A 309 -6.90 -22.36 1.63
N THR A 310 -6.66 -21.35 2.47
CA THR A 310 -6.48 -21.59 3.91
C THR A 310 -7.83 -21.84 4.57
N ASP A 311 -7.90 -22.81 5.48
CA ASP A 311 -9.07 -22.96 6.34
C ASP A 311 -9.04 -21.90 7.45
N ILE A 312 -10.11 -21.09 7.51
CA ILE A 312 -10.17 -19.89 8.34
C ILE A 312 -11.36 -19.96 9.27
N GLN A 313 -11.09 -19.74 10.54
CA GLN A 313 -12.09 -19.76 11.61
C GLN A 313 -12.80 -18.39 11.69
N TRP A 314 -13.75 -18.17 10.77
CA TRP A 314 -14.47 -16.89 10.62
C TRP A 314 -15.35 -16.49 11.81
N TYR A 315 -15.72 -17.39 12.72
CA TYR A 315 -16.53 -17.02 13.89
C TYR A 315 -15.73 -16.24 14.95
N LYS A 316 -14.40 -16.28 14.92
CA LYS A 316 -13.58 -15.58 15.91
C LYS A 316 -13.80 -14.07 15.83
N SER A 317 -13.93 -13.44 16.99
CA SER A 317 -13.96 -11.98 17.11
C SER A 317 -12.61 -11.41 16.72
N ILE A 318 -12.64 -10.21 16.12
CA ILE A 318 -11.44 -9.43 15.80
C ILE A 318 -10.85 -8.84 17.08
N TYR A 319 -11.70 -8.58 18.07
CA TYR A 319 -11.31 -8.15 19.39
C TYR A 319 -11.22 -9.36 20.33
N THR A 320 -10.09 -9.46 21.04
CA THR A 320 -10.00 -10.33 22.20
C THR A 320 -10.60 -9.62 23.41
N ALA A 321 -11.02 -10.38 24.42
CA ALA A 321 -11.56 -9.81 25.65
C ALA A 321 -10.57 -8.86 26.36
N GLN A 322 -9.27 -9.07 26.16
CA GLN A 322 -8.21 -8.21 26.70
C GLN A 322 -8.02 -6.93 25.87
N ASN A 323 -8.09 -7.02 24.54
CA ASN A 323 -7.76 -5.91 23.65
C ASN A 323 -8.93 -4.93 23.48
N GLU A 324 -10.18 -5.40 23.51
CA GLU A 324 -11.37 -4.56 23.30
C GLU A 324 -11.43 -3.37 24.27
N PRO A 325 -11.31 -3.55 25.60
CA PRO A 325 -11.40 -2.43 26.54
C PRO A 325 -10.24 -1.44 26.42
N LEU A 326 -9.06 -1.93 26.03
CA LEU A 326 -7.87 -1.11 25.81
C LEU A 326 -8.06 -0.19 24.60
N ILE A 327 -8.53 -0.76 23.48
CA ILE A 327 -8.79 0.00 22.25
C ILE A 327 -9.92 1.02 22.48
N ASP A 328 -10.98 0.63 23.17
CA ASP A 328 -12.11 1.53 23.47
C ASP A 328 -11.66 2.72 24.32
N ARG A 329 -10.89 2.48 25.38
CA ARG A 329 -10.35 3.54 26.24
C ARG A 329 -9.43 4.48 25.47
N ALA A 330 -8.55 3.94 24.63
CA ALA A 330 -7.66 4.74 23.78
C ALA A 330 -8.45 5.59 22.77
N CYS A 331 -9.50 5.04 22.16
CA CYS A 331 -10.36 5.78 21.25
C CYS A 331 -11.14 6.90 21.95
N GLN A 332 -11.61 6.69 23.19
CA GLN A 332 -12.29 7.72 23.96
C GLN A 332 -11.35 8.90 24.28
N ASN A 333 -10.08 8.60 24.56
CA ASN A 333 -9.09 9.58 25.00
C ASN A 333 -8.16 10.11 23.89
N ILE A 334 -8.34 9.69 22.63
CA ILE A 334 -7.44 10.05 21.53
C ILE A 334 -7.28 11.57 21.35
N HIS A 335 -8.32 12.34 21.67
CA HIS A 335 -8.31 13.80 21.59
C HIS A 335 -7.25 14.44 22.51
N LEU A 336 -6.93 13.81 23.65
CA LEU A 336 -5.88 14.27 24.56
C LEU A 336 -4.51 14.16 23.90
N LEU A 337 -4.24 13.05 23.21
CA LEU A 337 -2.97 12.84 22.51
C LEU A 337 -2.74 13.87 21.38
N TYR A 338 -3.78 14.18 20.62
CA TYR A 338 -3.72 15.24 19.61
C TYR A 338 -3.52 16.63 20.25
N LYS A 339 -4.09 16.86 21.44
CA LYS A 339 -3.86 18.09 22.23
C LYS A 339 -2.39 18.23 22.59
N ASP A 340 -1.79 17.17 23.10
CA ASP A 340 -0.41 17.15 23.57
C ASP A 340 0.57 17.44 22.42
N ILE A 341 0.39 16.78 21.27
CA ILE A 341 1.20 17.04 20.05
C ILE A 341 1.11 18.50 19.62
N ARG A 342 -0.11 19.05 19.62
CA ARG A 342 -0.32 20.46 19.27
C ARG A 342 0.38 21.40 20.24
N ASP A 343 0.26 21.14 21.54
CA ASP A 343 0.77 22.02 22.58
C ASP A 343 2.31 21.95 22.69
N GLN A 344 2.93 20.78 22.42
CA GLN A 344 4.39 20.63 22.28
C GLN A 344 4.97 21.55 21.19
N ARG A 345 4.31 21.65 20.04
CA ARG A 345 4.76 22.55 18.95
C ARG A 345 4.77 24.02 19.36
N LYS A 346 3.76 24.47 20.12
CA LYS A 346 3.69 25.84 20.63
C LYS A 346 4.85 26.15 21.59
N GLN A 347 5.25 25.17 22.40
CA GLN A 347 6.41 25.32 23.30
C GLN A 347 7.71 25.47 22.50
N VAL A 348 7.95 24.62 21.50
CA VAL A 348 9.15 24.70 20.63
C VAL A 348 9.21 26.01 19.85
N GLN A 349 8.08 26.52 19.37
CA GLN A 349 8.04 27.82 18.70
C GLN A 349 8.34 28.98 19.67
N ARG A 350 7.78 28.95 20.89
CA ARG A 350 8.07 29.96 21.92
C ARG A 350 9.55 29.96 22.33
N SER A 351 10.16 28.79 22.55
CA SER A 351 11.58 28.72 22.91
C SER A 351 12.48 29.28 21.81
N ASN A 352 12.18 29.00 20.54
CA ASN A 352 12.96 29.50 19.40
C ASN A 352 12.86 31.03 19.23
N VAL A 353 11.68 31.60 19.50
CA VAL A 353 11.49 33.07 19.46
C VAL A 353 12.28 33.74 20.59
N VAL A 354 12.27 33.16 21.79
CA VAL A 354 13.04 33.67 22.94
C VAL A 354 14.54 33.60 22.65
N SER A 355 15.07 32.51 22.09
CA SER A 355 16.50 32.43 21.74
C SER A 355 16.91 33.45 20.68
N THR A 356 16.08 33.69 19.65
CA THR A 356 16.37 34.73 18.65
C THR A 356 16.27 36.15 19.19
N ALA A 357 15.43 36.38 20.22
CA ALA A 357 15.34 37.68 20.89
C ALA A 357 16.56 37.93 21.79
N VAL A 358 17.09 36.88 22.43
CA VAL A 358 18.32 36.95 23.24
C VAL A 358 19.55 37.19 22.34
N ASP A 359 19.66 36.50 21.19
CA ASP A 359 20.76 36.70 20.26
C ASP A 359 20.78 38.13 19.66
N ASN A 360 19.62 38.71 19.37
CA ASN A 360 19.51 40.10 18.89
C ASN A 360 19.78 41.15 19.99
N SER A 361 19.80 40.76 21.27
CA SER A 361 20.15 41.66 22.37
C SER A 361 21.64 41.63 22.76
N THR A 362 22.48 40.84 22.05
CA THR A 362 23.90 40.68 22.42
C THR A 362 24.91 41.16 21.37
N THR A 363 24.52 41.91 20.34
CA THR A 363 25.46 42.47 19.35
C THR A 363 25.53 43.99 19.35
N HIS A 364 26.23 44.53 20.35
CA HIS A 364 27.01 45.77 20.19
C HIS A 364 28.37 45.60 20.86
N HIS A 365 29.37 45.12 20.12
CA HIS A 365 30.73 45.67 20.13
C HIS A 365 31.50 45.19 18.89
N LYS A 366 32.06 46.17 18.16
CA LYS A 366 32.87 46.05 16.95
C LYS A 366 34.25 45.43 17.24
N HIS A 367 34.84 44.71 16.28
CA HIS A 367 36.15 45.12 15.73
C HIS A 367 36.50 44.53 14.35
N ASN A 368 37.40 45.24 13.67
CA ASN A 368 37.74 45.26 12.25
C ASN A 368 38.66 44.10 11.77
N GLU A 369 38.54 43.81 10.46
CA GLU A 369 39.50 43.38 9.39
C GLU A 369 40.99 43.01 9.70
N PRO A 370 41.77 42.35 8.79
CA PRO A 370 41.58 42.16 7.33
C PRO A 370 41.91 40.77 6.72
N LYS A 371 41.63 40.68 5.41
CA LYS A 371 41.90 39.58 4.45
C LYS A 371 43.40 39.40 4.13
N SER A 372 43.81 38.18 3.73
CA SER A 372 45.03 37.94 2.96
C SER A 372 44.86 36.86 1.88
N HIS A 373 45.75 36.95 0.89
CA HIS A 373 45.69 36.44 -0.48
C HIS A 373 46.13 34.98 -0.71
N SER A 374 45.88 34.54 -1.96
CA SER A 374 46.74 33.74 -2.86
C SER A 374 46.08 32.43 -3.32
N ALA A 375 46.32 31.86 -4.50
CA ALA A 375 46.81 32.33 -5.78
C ALA A 375 46.48 31.22 -6.80
N THR A 376 46.21 31.65 -8.02
CA THR A 376 45.98 30.91 -9.26
C THR A 376 47.14 29.96 -9.60
N LYS A 377 46.85 28.78 -10.19
CA LYS A 377 47.71 28.16 -11.22
C LYS A 377 46.90 27.24 -12.14
N THR A 378 46.77 27.71 -13.38
CA THR A 378 46.37 27.01 -14.61
C THR A 378 47.49 26.09 -15.12
N ASN A 379 47.15 24.93 -15.72
CA ASN A 379 47.81 24.43 -16.94
C ASN A 379 47.06 23.26 -17.63
N VAL A 380 46.27 23.61 -18.67
CA VAL A 380 46.34 23.21 -20.09
C VAL A 380 46.91 21.83 -20.54
N LYS A 381 46.08 21.16 -21.37
CA LYS A 381 46.30 20.21 -22.52
C LYS A 381 46.77 18.76 -22.29
N SER A 382 45.97 17.82 -22.79
CA SER A 382 46.16 17.29 -24.16
C SER A 382 44.98 16.42 -24.64
N GLN A 383 44.59 16.65 -25.89
CA GLN A 383 43.62 15.88 -26.65
C GLN A 383 44.32 14.63 -27.21
N ASN A 384 43.60 13.50 -27.27
CA ASN A 384 43.91 12.46 -28.24
C ASN A 384 42.61 11.96 -28.88
N THR A 385 42.48 12.32 -30.16
CA THR A 385 41.53 11.80 -31.12
C THR A 385 41.90 10.36 -31.49
N ASN A 386 40.92 9.46 -31.53
CA ASN A 386 41.01 8.27 -32.38
C ASN A 386 39.63 7.95 -32.99
N GLN A 387 39.56 8.13 -34.30
CA GLN A 387 38.51 7.62 -35.17
C GLN A 387 38.66 6.09 -35.30
N ARG A 388 37.55 5.34 -35.26
CA ARG A 388 37.45 4.12 -36.07
C ARG A 388 36.00 3.67 -36.32
N ALA A 389 35.63 3.81 -37.59
CA ALA A 389 34.86 2.91 -38.44
C ALA A 389 33.67 2.13 -37.85
N SER A 390 32.49 2.45 -38.37
CA SER A 390 31.29 1.63 -38.34
C SER A 390 31.49 0.31 -39.09
N LYS A 391 31.20 -0.81 -38.41
CA LYS A 391 30.81 -2.08 -39.05
C LYS A 391 29.67 -2.68 -38.24
N HIS A 392 28.50 -2.72 -38.86
CA HIS A 392 27.34 -3.46 -38.38
C HIS A 392 27.64 -4.97 -38.53
N THR A 393 28.05 -5.60 -37.45
CA THR A 393 28.00 -7.06 -37.27
C THR A 393 27.35 -7.30 -35.92
N MET A 394 26.10 -7.78 -35.93
CA MET A 394 25.44 -8.29 -34.72
C MET A 394 26.31 -9.41 -34.14
N SER A 395 26.72 -9.29 -32.88
CA SER A 395 27.59 -10.27 -32.21
C SER A 395 26.87 -11.60 -31.99
N SER A 396 27.63 -12.70 -31.92
CA SER A 396 27.12 -14.04 -31.56
C SER A 396 26.31 -14.05 -30.26
N ASP A 397 26.66 -13.18 -29.32
CA ASP A 397 25.97 -13.01 -28.04
C ASP A 397 24.56 -12.41 -28.19
N SER A 398 24.33 -11.65 -29.26
CA SER A 398 23.00 -11.15 -29.60
C SER A 398 22.13 -12.28 -30.18
N TYR A 399 22.72 -13.16 -30.99
CA TYR A 399 22.04 -14.33 -31.55
C TYR A 399 21.66 -15.36 -30.48
N SER A 400 22.56 -15.67 -29.54
CA SER A 400 22.29 -16.62 -28.46
C SER A 400 21.20 -16.12 -27.50
N LYS A 401 21.16 -14.81 -27.22
CA LYS A 401 20.08 -14.19 -26.43
C LYS A 401 18.74 -14.24 -27.16
N MET A 402 18.71 -13.91 -28.45
CA MET A 402 17.49 -13.93 -29.26
C MET A 402 16.91 -15.35 -29.38
N ASP A 403 17.75 -16.37 -29.57
CA ASP A 403 17.34 -17.77 -29.58
C ASP A 403 16.80 -18.24 -28.20
N THR A 404 17.38 -17.72 -27.11
CA THR A 404 16.89 -18.00 -25.75
C THR A 404 15.53 -17.35 -25.48
N PHE A 405 15.30 -16.14 -26.01
CA PHE A 405 14.03 -15.43 -25.88
C PHE A 405 12.90 -16.13 -26.62
N SER A 406 13.13 -16.52 -27.88
CA SER A 406 12.14 -17.25 -28.67
C SER A 406 11.74 -18.59 -28.05
N LYS A 407 12.66 -19.27 -27.32
CA LYS A 407 12.35 -20.50 -26.59
C LYS A 407 11.39 -20.28 -25.42
N ILE A 408 11.46 -19.14 -24.74
CA ILE A 408 10.55 -18.81 -23.63
C ILE A 408 9.16 -18.49 -24.16
N ASP A 409 9.06 -17.73 -25.24
CA ASP A 409 7.76 -17.40 -25.81
C ASP A 409 7.11 -18.65 -26.43
N ALA A 410 7.89 -19.50 -27.09
CA ALA A 410 7.43 -20.81 -27.56
C ALA A 410 6.92 -21.69 -26.40
N LEU A 411 7.60 -21.72 -25.26
CA LEU A 411 7.17 -22.46 -24.06
C LEU A 411 5.77 -22.04 -23.59
N PHE A 412 5.53 -20.74 -23.46
CA PHE A 412 4.25 -20.21 -22.98
C PHE A 412 3.15 -20.15 -24.05
N LEU A 413 3.51 -20.20 -25.33
CA LEU A 413 2.54 -20.39 -26.41
C LEU A 413 2.25 -21.88 -26.67
N GLY A 414 3.13 -22.78 -26.19
CA GLY A 414 3.08 -24.22 -26.44
C GLY A 414 3.36 -24.57 -27.89
N LEU A 415 4.33 -23.88 -28.49
CA LEU A 415 4.81 -24.07 -29.86
C LEU A 415 5.99 -25.02 -29.91
#